data_AF-A0A3D5A5B5-F1
#
_entry.id   AF-A0A3D5A5B5-F1
#
_cell.length_a   1.000
_cell.length_b   1.000
_cell.length_c   1.000
_cell.angle_alpha   90.00
_cell.angle_beta   90.00
_cell.angle_gamma   90.00
#
_symmetry.space_group_name_H-M   'P 1'
#
loop_
_entity.id
_entity.type
_entity.pdbx_description
1 polymer ?
#
loop_
_entity_poly.entity_id
_entity_poly.type
_entity_poly.pdbx_seq_one_letter_code
_entity_poly.pdbx_strand_id
1 'polypeptide(L)'
;MILMVMTGAGAQELKSAQIAHPAMPASSGSAEGARAAVDPVLDRGMEFILDMVPERNGIRFCECPNCDMGTQAGQIAWNGIDDPERVHCQHCGHVYPSEQYPMDKTIQLKNRRGKDVEWRYYELPDGDRCFFDARGRYERKSWAARFVLQLADAWVATGDEKYADAGAELLYDISQKYAGWCFVNDDVSKPDGPVPDAEPPYMYWGGIWSRWFYADAPMTVAYAYDRLYDSGAFERLGQRKGLDVQAAIENDMLHASIEFLRTYKEYYSNMSPHIYESLIVYGRILNEPDYVHDGVQRAVDLLRNQFFFDGIWMEGTISYHQQTTGLLQRVLNVAKGYSDPAGYAWPQSGQRFDDLDMQRDLPFVGKAIDSVRALTFPNGRIVAVHDAWATSSSKTTETNSPVLLSGMRHARLARGEDSTAMQAHLHFSGGYGHTHADTLNLILFGRGRELLSDIGYTH
;
A
#
# COMPACT_ATOMS: atom_id res chain seq x y z
N MET A 1 6.70 2.71 -61.19
CA MET A 1 6.89 1.87 -59.99
C MET A 1 7.51 2.78 -58.94
N ILE A 2 6.67 3.41 -58.12
CA ILE A 2 7.10 4.40 -57.12
C ILE A 2 7.48 3.62 -55.86
N LEU A 3 8.74 3.73 -55.47
CA LEU A 3 9.29 3.13 -54.26
C LEU A 3 8.74 3.92 -53.06
N MET A 4 7.77 3.35 -52.34
CA MET A 4 7.32 3.87 -51.05
C MET A 4 8.44 3.65 -50.03
N VAL A 5 9.10 4.74 -49.64
CA VAL A 5 9.95 4.78 -48.46
C VAL A 5 9.02 4.73 -47.25
N MET A 6 8.97 3.57 -46.59
CA MET A 6 8.40 3.44 -45.25
C MET A 6 9.32 4.21 -44.29
N THR A 7 8.95 5.44 -43.96
CA THR A 7 9.53 6.17 -42.83
C THR A 7 9.13 5.41 -41.56
N GLY A 8 10.11 4.89 -40.84
CA GLY A 8 9.88 4.27 -39.53
C GLY A 8 9.11 5.23 -38.64
N ALA A 9 8.06 4.74 -37.99
CA ALA A 9 7.42 5.45 -36.90
C ALA A 9 8.49 5.71 -35.84
N GLY A 10 8.88 6.97 -35.67
CA GLY A 10 9.74 7.35 -34.54
C GLY A 10 9.02 6.96 -33.26
N ALA A 11 9.69 6.23 -32.38
CA ALA A 11 9.17 5.95 -31.04
C ALA A 11 8.77 7.30 -30.41
N GLN A 12 7.52 7.42 -30.00
CA GLN A 12 7.05 8.61 -29.31
C GLN A 12 7.82 8.69 -27.99
N GLU A 13 8.51 9.80 -27.76
CA GLU A 13 9.24 10.04 -26.51
C GLU A 13 8.28 9.93 -25.33
N LEU A 14 8.65 9.12 -24.34
CA LEU A 14 7.85 8.91 -23.12
C LEU A 14 7.74 10.23 -22.36
N LYS A 15 6.58 10.48 -21.72
CA LYS A 15 6.40 11.71 -20.93
C LYS A 15 7.38 11.80 -19.76
N SER A 16 7.71 10.67 -19.16
CA SER A 16 8.72 10.53 -18.12
C SER A 16 10.09 11.08 -18.53
N ALA A 17 10.44 11.02 -19.82
CA ALA A 17 11.73 11.54 -20.30
C ALA A 17 11.84 13.08 -20.24
N GLN A 18 10.73 13.78 -19.99
CA GLN A 18 10.67 15.24 -19.97
C GLN A 18 10.96 15.85 -18.59
N ILE A 19 11.27 15.01 -17.59
CA ILE A 19 11.61 15.43 -16.24
C ILE A 19 12.96 14.85 -15.81
N ALA A 20 13.53 15.39 -14.74
CA ALA A 20 14.75 14.85 -14.15
C ALA A 20 14.40 13.68 -13.21
N HIS A 21 15.17 12.59 -13.34
CA HIS A 21 15.08 11.45 -12.46
C HIS A 21 16.28 11.38 -11.49
N PRO A 22 16.10 10.84 -10.27
CA PRO A 22 14.83 10.43 -9.68
C PRO A 22 13.95 11.65 -9.35
N ALA A 23 12.67 11.59 -9.72
CA ALA A 23 11.66 12.60 -9.43
C ALA A 23 11.26 12.61 -7.94
N MET A 24 11.49 11.49 -7.27
CA MET A 24 11.23 11.30 -5.84
C MET A 24 12.53 11.15 -5.05
N PRO A 25 12.58 11.57 -3.77
CA PRO A 25 13.79 11.44 -2.97
C PRO A 25 14.30 9.99 -2.86
N ALA A 26 15.57 9.77 -3.18
CA ALA A 26 16.25 8.50 -2.98
C ALA A 26 16.82 8.38 -1.56
N SER A 27 16.89 7.14 -1.03
CA SER A 27 17.51 6.90 0.26
C SER A 27 19.03 7.05 0.15
N SER A 28 19.67 7.70 1.13
CA SER A 28 21.14 7.81 1.20
C SER A 28 21.69 6.72 2.12
N GLY A 29 21.64 5.47 1.66
CA GLY A 29 22.36 4.37 2.30
C GLY A 29 23.88 4.48 2.06
N SER A 30 24.70 3.90 2.95
CA SER A 30 26.13 3.76 2.66
C SER A 30 26.32 2.74 1.53
N ALA A 31 27.32 2.99 0.68
CA ALA A 31 27.72 2.05 -0.37
C ALA A 31 27.96 0.63 0.19
N GLU A 32 28.65 0.52 1.33
CA GLU A 32 28.92 -0.77 1.98
C GLU A 32 27.64 -1.50 2.42
N GLY A 33 26.70 -0.77 3.06
CA GLY A 33 25.43 -1.35 3.49
C GLY A 33 24.56 -1.79 2.31
N ALA A 34 24.56 -1.01 1.23
CA ALA A 34 23.90 -1.38 -0.01
C ALA A 34 24.49 -2.66 -0.62
N ARG A 35 25.81 -2.76 -0.75
CA ARG A 35 26.50 -3.97 -1.25
C ARG A 35 26.16 -5.20 -0.40
N ALA A 36 26.24 -5.08 0.92
CA ALA A 36 25.93 -6.17 1.84
C ALA A 36 24.48 -6.68 1.73
N ALA A 37 23.54 -5.81 1.34
CA ALA A 37 22.14 -6.17 1.17
C ALA A 37 21.85 -6.94 -0.12
N VAL A 38 22.62 -6.73 -1.20
CA VAL A 38 22.30 -7.27 -2.53
C VAL A 38 23.32 -8.28 -3.07
N ASP A 39 24.61 -8.14 -2.77
CA ASP A 39 25.66 -9.00 -3.33
C ASP A 39 25.43 -10.49 -2.99
N PRO A 40 25.08 -10.90 -1.75
CA PRO A 40 24.85 -12.32 -1.44
C PRO A 40 23.70 -12.94 -2.24
N VAL A 41 22.72 -12.14 -2.67
CA VAL A 41 21.59 -12.62 -3.47
C VAL A 41 21.98 -12.64 -4.95
N LEU A 42 22.72 -11.63 -5.43
CA LEU A 42 23.26 -11.60 -6.80
C LEU A 42 24.23 -12.76 -7.07
N ASP A 43 24.99 -13.18 -6.06
CA ASP A 43 25.90 -14.34 -6.13
C ASP A 43 25.16 -15.66 -6.39
N ARG A 44 23.85 -15.73 -6.11
CA ARG A 44 22.99 -16.87 -6.47
C ARG A 44 22.59 -16.89 -7.96
N GLY A 45 22.88 -15.81 -8.68
CA GLY A 45 22.64 -15.66 -10.11
C GLY A 45 21.29 -15.02 -10.46
N MET A 46 21.23 -14.35 -11.60
CA MET A 46 20.00 -13.69 -12.07
C MET A 46 18.87 -14.68 -12.37
N GLU A 47 19.17 -15.90 -12.82
CA GLU A 47 18.14 -16.92 -13.03
C GLU A 47 17.36 -17.23 -11.74
N PHE A 48 18.08 -17.38 -10.62
CA PHE A 48 17.47 -17.57 -9.30
C PHE A 48 16.60 -16.37 -8.90
N ILE A 49 17.08 -15.15 -9.15
CA ILE A 49 16.36 -13.91 -8.82
C ILE A 49 15.09 -13.76 -9.65
N LEU A 50 15.15 -14.01 -10.96
CA LEU A 50 14.00 -13.91 -11.87
C LEU A 50 12.96 -15.00 -11.61
N ASP A 51 13.39 -16.20 -11.19
CA ASP A 51 12.48 -17.25 -10.76
C ASP A 51 11.63 -16.80 -9.55
N MET A 52 12.14 -15.90 -8.68
CA MET A 52 11.33 -15.37 -7.57
C MET A 52 10.13 -14.55 -8.03
N VAL A 53 10.10 -14.02 -9.26
CA VAL A 53 8.92 -13.32 -9.75
C VAL A 53 7.90 -14.36 -10.21
N PRO A 54 6.72 -14.45 -9.58
CA PRO A 54 5.82 -15.56 -9.86
C PRO A 54 5.08 -15.38 -11.19
N GLU A 55 4.91 -16.47 -11.95
CA GLU A 55 4.15 -16.49 -13.22
C GLU A 55 2.66 -16.13 -13.06
N ARG A 56 2.15 -16.25 -11.85
CA ARG A 56 0.76 -15.96 -11.44
C ARG A 56 0.82 -15.17 -10.13
N ASN A 57 -0.13 -14.29 -9.86
CA ASN A 57 -0.20 -13.63 -8.56
C ASN A 57 -0.54 -14.62 -7.43
N GLY A 58 -0.54 -14.14 -6.18
CA GLY A 58 -0.71 -14.97 -4.99
C GLY A 58 -1.90 -14.52 -4.14
N ILE A 59 -2.12 -15.24 -3.05
CA ILE A 59 -3.16 -14.98 -2.04
C ILE A 59 -2.47 -14.77 -0.69
N ARG A 60 -2.91 -13.79 0.09
CA ARG A 60 -2.38 -13.49 1.41
C ARG A 60 -2.97 -14.41 2.47
N PHE A 61 -4.29 -14.58 2.46
CA PHE A 61 -4.97 -15.35 3.49
C PHE A 61 -4.98 -16.84 3.15
N CYS A 62 -4.53 -17.65 4.09
CA CYS A 62 -4.49 -19.10 3.90
C CYS A 62 -4.52 -19.77 5.27
N GLU A 63 -5.52 -20.61 5.49
CA GLU A 63 -5.67 -21.33 6.75
C GLU A 63 -4.79 -22.58 6.82
N CYS A 64 -4.49 -22.98 8.05
CA CYS A 64 -3.78 -24.21 8.36
C CYS A 64 -4.77 -25.34 8.64
N PRO A 65 -4.90 -26.35 7.77
CA PRO A 65 -5.83 -27.47 8.03
C PRO A 65 -5.31 -28.51 9.02
N ASN A 66 -4.10 -28.34 9.55
CA ASN A 66 -3.49 -29.27 10.52
C ASN A 66 -3.69 -28.84 11.99
N CYS A 67 -4.08 -27.59 12.25
CA CYS A 67 -4.36 -27.11 13.60
C CYS A 67 -5.32 -25.91 13.56
N ASP A 68 -5.98 -25.63 14.68
CA ASP A 68 -6.94 -24.54 14.87
C ASP A 68 -6.31 -23.25 15.43
N MET A 69 -4.98 -23.20 15.50
CA MET A 69 -4.25 -22.04 16.02
C MET A 69 -4.16 -20.91 14.98
N GLY A 70 -4.20 -19.68 15.49
CA GLY A 70 -4.13 -18.45 14.69
C GLY A 70 -5.50 -17.78 14.55
N THR A 71 -5.54 -16.67 13.83
CA THR A 71 -6.76 -15.89 13.59
C THR A 71 -6.72 -15.30 12.19
N GLN A 72 -7.90 -15.09 11.58
CA GLN A 72 -8.04 -14.38 10.30
C GLN A 72 -7.19 -14.98 9.16
N ALA A 73 -7.05 -16.31 9.12
CA ALA A 73 -6.26 -17.00 8.10
C ALA A 73 -4.80 -16.48 7.92
N GLY A 74 -4.19 -15.98 9.01
CA GLY A 74 -2.87 -15.35 9.02
C GLY A 74 -1.71 -16.27 9.43
N GLN A 75 -1.96 -17.55 9.70
CA GLN A 75 -1.01 -18.47 10.33
C GLN A 75 0.04 -19.09 9.38
N ILE A 76 -0.19 -19.03 8.06
CA ILE A 76 0.74 -19.61 7.06
C ILE A 76 1.79 -18.58 6.64
N ALA A 77 3.07 -18.87 6.96
CA ALA A 77 4.25 -18.10 6.57
C ALA A 77 4.98 -18.73 5.39
N TRP A 78 5.64 -17.87 4.60
CA TRP A 78 6.58 -18.30 3.58
C TRP A 78 7.92 -18.74 4.20
N ASN A 79 8.52 -19.80 3.66
CA ASN A 79 9.79 -20.34 4.17
C ASN A 79 11.01 -19.49 3.77
N GLY A 80 10.83 -18.50 2.90
CA GLY A 80 11.88 -17.59 2.45
C GLY A 80 12.58 -18.08 1.18
N ILE A 81 13.66 -17.39 0.82
CA ILE A 81 14.37 -17.56 -0.47
C ILE A 81 15.10 -18.91 -0.60
N ASP A 82 15.30 -19.64 0.50
CA ASP A 82 15.96 -20.95 0.49
C ASP A 82 14.99 -22.12 0.27
N ASP A 83 13.69 -21.88 0.46
CA ASP A 83 12.61 -22.83 0.16
C ASP A 83 11.39 -22.07 -0.39
N PRO A 84 11.54 -21.42 -1.58
CA PRO A 84 10.60 -20.41 -2.05
C PRO A 84 9.23 -20.96 -2.45
N GLU A 85 9.13 -22.26 -2.73
CA GLU A 85 7.91 -22.92 -3.20
C GLU A 85 7.03 -23.47 -2.06
N ARG A 86 7.51 -23.43 -0.82
CA ARG A 86 6.80 -23.98 0.33
C ARG A 86 6.52 -22.93 1.39
N VAL A 87 5.51 -23.25 2.17
CA VAL A 87 5.03 -22.42 3.28
C VAL A 87 4.86 -23.30 4.52
N HIS A 88 4.86 -22.72 5.70
CA HIS A 88 4.64 -23.44 6.95
C HIS A 88 3.64 -22.72 7.85
N CYS A 89 2.94 -23.49 8.67
CA CYS A 89 2.18 -22.90 9.77
C CYS A 89 3.12 -22.46 10.89
N GLN A 90 3.04 -21.20 11.30
CA GLN A 90 3.88 -20.64 12.37
C GLN A 90 3.55 -21.22 13.76
N HIS A 91 2.44 -21.94 13.90
CA HIS A 91 2.01 -22.52 15.17
C HIS A 91 2.34 -24.01 15.30
N CYS A 92 1.93 -24.84 14.32
CA CYS A 92 2.18 -26.29 14.37
C CYS A 92 3.43 -26.73 13.59
N GLY A 93 4.04 -25.84 12.81
CA GLY A 93 5.25 -26.14 12.02
C GLY A 93 5.01 -27.01 10.78
N HIS A 94 3.76 -27.39 10.48
CA HIS A 94 3.46 -28.21 9.30
C HIS A 94 3.81 -27.45 8.02
N VAL A 95 4.50 -28.12 7.10
CA VAL A 95 4.94 -27.56 5.82
C VAL A 95 3.96 -27.97 4.73
N TYR A 96 3.58 -27.01 3.88
CA TYR A 96 2.64 -27.17 2.79
C TYR A 96 3.27 -26.79 1.43
N PRO A 97 2.83 -27.44 0.33
CA PRO A 97 1.99 -28.64 0.30
C PRO A 97 2.71 -29.87 0.90
N SER A 98 1.94 -30.90 1.28
CA SER A 98 2.48 -32.16 1.85
C SER A 98 1.68 -33.37 1.36
N GLU A 99 2.15 -34.59 1.64
CA GLU A 99 1.41 -35.82 1.31
C GLU A 99 0.01 -35.86 1.97
N GLN A 100 -0.11 -35.30 3.19
CA GLN A 100 -1.39 -35.22 3.91
C GLN A 100 -2.32 -34.15 3.34
N TYR A 101 -1.76 -33.08 2.77
CA TYR A 101 -2.50 -31.96 2.21
C TYR A 101 -1.98 -31.66 0.79
N PRO A 102 -2.26 -32.56 -0.18
CA PRO A 102 -1.79 -32.40 -1.55
C PRO A 102 -2.59 -31.32 -2.28
N MET A 103 -1.95 -30.49 -3.10
CA MET A 103 -2.67 -29.56 -3.99
C MET A 103 -2.97 -30.24 -5.33
N ASP A 104 -3.81 -31.27 -5.31
CA ASP A 104 -4.12 -32.15 -6.44
C ASP A 104 -5.31 -31.68 -7.30
N LYS A 105 -6.08 -30.71 -6.81
CA LYS A 105 -7.16 -30.09 -7.57
C LYS A 105 -6.69 -28.84 -8.30
N THR A 106 -7.28 -28.59 -9.47
CA THR A 106 -6.86 -27.52 -10.38
C THR A 106 -8.03 -26.65 -10.83
N ILE A 107 -7.77 -25.35 -11.00
CA ILE A 107 -8.61 -24.41 -11.75
C ILE A 107 -7.83 -24.02 -13.01
N GLN A 108 -8.43 -24.20 -14.18
CA GLN A 108 -7.86 -23.75 -15.46
C GLN A 108 -8.53 -22.44 -15.86
N LEU A 109 -7.73 -21.44 -16.22
CA LEU A 109 -8.24 -20.13 -16.62
C LEU A 109 -7.35 -19.44 -17.65
N LYS A 110 -7.91 -18.44 -18.33
CA LYS A 110 -7.15 -17.51 -19.16
C LYS A 110 -6.69 -16.33 -18.32
N ASN A 111 -5.41 -16.00 -18.43
CA ASN A 111 -4.82 -14.85 -17.75
C ASN A 111 -5.11 -13.55 -18.53
N ARG A 112 -4.69 -12.38 -18.02
CA ARG A 112 -4.96 -11.07 -18.66
C ARG A 112 -4.26 -10.87 -20.02
N ARG A 113 -3.33 -11.76 -20.38
CA ARG A 113 -2.71 -11.86 -21.71
C ARG A 113 -3.30 -12.98 -22.59
N GLY A 114 -4.41 -13.60 -22.17
CA GLY A 114 -5.07 -14.69 -22.90
C GLY A 114 -4.33 -16.03 -22.90
N LYS A 115 -3.32 -16.21 -22.04
CA LYS A 115 -2.60 -17.47 -21.88
C LYS A 115 -3.33 -18.39 -20.91
N ASP A 116 -3.32 -19.70 -21.18
CA ASP A 116 -3.80 -20.69 -20.22
C ASP A 116 -2.89 -20.73 -19.00
N VAL A 117 -3.48 -20.67 -17.82
CA VAL A 117 -2.79 -20.84 -16.54
C VAL A 117 -3.62 -21.74 -15.63
N GLU A 118 -2.91 -22.53 -14.83
CA GLU A 118 -3.49 -23.43 -13.84
C GLU A 118 -3.40 -22.80 -12.44
N TRP A 119 -4.32 -23.12 -11.54
CA TRP A 119 -4.21 -22.81 -10.11
C TRP A 119 -4.50 -24.06 -9.31
N ARG A 120 -3.56 -24.48 -8.46
CA ARG A 120 -3.70 -25.70 -7.66
C ARG A 120 -4.17 -25.36 -6.26
N TYR A 121 -4.97 -26.25 -5.69
CA TYR A 121 -5.47 -26.11 -4.32
C TYR A 121 -5.70 -27.46 -3.67
N TYR A 122 -5.70 -27.44 -2.33
CA TYR A 122 -6.27 -28.50 -1.51
C TYR A 122 -7.71 -28.09 -1.13
N GLU A 123 -8.65 -29.02 -1.17
CA GLU A 123 -10.04 -28.76 -0.74
C GLU A 123 -10.28 -29.38 0.64
N LEU A 124 -10.77 -28.56 1.55
CA LEU A 124 -11.15 -28.95 2.90
C LEU A 124 -12.47 -29.74 2.91
N PRO A 125 -12.75 -30.50 3.98
CA PRO A 125 -14.00 -31.28 4.09
C PRO A 125 -15.30 -30.45 4.00
N ASP A 126 -15.25 -29.17 4.33
CA ASP A 126 -16.36 -28.21 4.23
C ASP A 126 -16.48 -27.56 2.84
N GLY A 127 -15.53 -27.83 1.93
CA GLY A 127 -15.50 -27.32 0.57
C GLY A 127 -14.60 -26.09 0.37
N ASP A 128 -14.01 -25.55 1.44
CA ASP A 128 -13.10 -24.41 1.33
C ASP A 128 -11.76 -24.81 0.68
N ARG A 129 -11.11 -23.84 0.05
CA ARG A 129 -9.91 -24.08 -0.79
C ARG A 129 -8.67 -23.48 -0.16
N CYS A 130 -7.65 -24.29 0.06
CA CYS A 130 -6.33 -23.84 0.51
C CYS A 130 -5.37 -23.76 -0.69
N PHE A 131 -4.91 -22.54 -1.01
CA PHE A 131 -3.94 -22.27 -2.07
C PHE A 131 -2.53 -22.05 -1.52
N PHE A 132 -1.88 -23.10 -1.02
CA PHE A 132 -0.57 -22.97 -0.36
C PHE A 132 0.53 -22.42 -1.28
N ASP A 133 0.56 -22.81 -2.56
CA ASP A 133 1.51 -22.23 -3.51
C ASP A 133 1.20 -20.75 -3.82
N ALA A 134 -0.08 -20.35 -3.82
CA ALA A 134 -0.47 -18.95 -4.00
C ALA A 134 -0.01 -18.10 -2.82
N ARG A 135 -0.02 -18.66 -1.60
CA ARG A 135 0.55 -18.02 -0.42
C ARG A 135 2.05 -17.75 -0.58
N GLY A 136 2.80 -18.74 -1.05
CA GLY A 136 4.22 -18.58 -1.40
C GLY A 136 4.44 -17.52 -2.49
N ARG A 137 3.65 -17.57 -3.58
CA ARG A 137 3.69 -16.57 -4.67
C ARG A 137 3.45 -15.14 -4.19
N TYR A 138 2.54 -14.94 -3.22
CA TYR A 138 2.25 -13.61 -2.68
C TYR A 138 3.47 -12.98 -2.00
N GLU A 139 4.21 -13.79 -1.22
CA GLU A 139 5.43 -13.35 -0.53
C GLU A 139 6.60 -13.19 -1.48
N ARG A 140 6.76 -14.11 -2.43
CA ARG A 140 7.77 -14.03 -3.52
C ARG A 140 7.67 -12.74 -4.32
N LYS A 141 6.46 -12.35 -4.76
CA LYS A 141 6.20 -11.04 -5.38
C LYS A 141 6.66 -9.89 -4.48
N SER A 142 6.27 -9.93 -3.20
CA SER A 142 6.60 -8.88 -2.23
C SER A 142 8.10 -8.82 -1.91
N TRP A 143 8.80 -9.94 -2.00
CA TRP A 143 10.25 -10.02 -1.93
C TRP A 143 10.91 -9.42 -3.17
N ALA A 144 10.49 -9.83 -4.37
CA ALA A 144 11.04 -9.34 -5.63
C ALA A 144 10.91 -7.81 -5.77
N ALA A 145 9.76 -7.27 -5.38
CA ALA A 145 9.50 -5.83 -5.40
C ALA A 145 10.35 -5.03 -4.38
N ARG A 146 10.73 -5.65 -3.26
CA ARG A 146 11.70 -5.04 -2.32
C ARG A 146 13.12 -5.17 -2.84
N PHE A 147 13.46 -6.32 -3.40
CA PHE A 147 14.81 -6.59 -3.90
C PHE A 147 15.16 -5.71 -5.09
N VAL A 148 14.24 -5.47 -6.02
CA VAL A 148 14.45 -4.52 -7.13
C VAL A 148 14.71 -3.10 -6.64
N LEU A 149 14.04 -2.67 -5.56
CA LEU A 149 14.29 -1.38 -4.94
C LEU A 149 15.67 -1.33 -4.26
N GLN A 150 16.09 -2.42 -3.61
CA GLN A 150 17.42 -2.54 -3.01
C GLN A 150 18.52 -2.50 -4.08
N LEU A 151 18.31 -3.11 -5.24
CA LEU A 151 19.23 -3.01 -6.39
C LEU A 151 19.31 -1.57 -6.91
N ALA A 152 18.17 -0.88 -7.01
CA ALA A 152 18.13 0.52 -7.40
C ALA A 152 18.83 1.44 -6.37
N ASP A 153 18.61 1.22 -5.06
CA ASP A 153 19.35 1.91 -3.99
C ASP A 153 20.85 1.62 -4.05
N ALA A 154 21.25 0.38 -4.37
CA ALA A 154 22.66 0.02 -4.52
C ALA A 154 23.32 0.70 -5.72
N TRP A 155 22.60 0.82 -6.84
CA TRP A 155 23.02 1.67 -7.96
C TRP A 155 23.24 3.11 -7.51
N VAL A 156 22.24 3.75 -6.88
CA VAL A 156 22.34 5.14 -6.41
C VAL A 156 23.51 5.35 -5.44
N ALA A 157 23.74 4.40 -4.53
CA ALA A 157 24.78 4.51 -3.52
C ALA A 157 26.21 4.26 -4.05
N THR A 158 26.36 3.56 -5.17
CA THR A 158 27.68 3.07 -5.63
C THR A 158 28.08 3.53 -7.03
N GLY A 159 27.12 3.85 -7.90
CA GLY A 159 27.35 4.09 -9.33
C GLY A 159 27.82 2.84 -10.11
N ASP A 160 27.66 1.64 -9.55
CA ASP A 160 28.11 0.39 -10.15
C ASP A 160 27.02 -0.19 -11.08
N GLU A 161 27.28 -0.19 -12.38
CA GLU A 161 26.31 -0.56 -13.43
C GLU A 161 25.74 -1.97 -13.23
N LYS A 162 26.47 -2.88 -12.56
CA LYS A 162 25.97 -4.25 -12.31
C LYS A 162 24.66 -4.25 -11.51
N TYR A 163 24.48 -3.30 -10.59
CA TYR A 163 23.25 -3.18 -9.80
C TYR A 163 22.12 -2.59 -10.62
N ALA A 164 22.43 -1.62 -11.47
CA ALA A 164 21.46 -1.02 -12.37
C ALA A 164 20.94 -2.03 -13.40
N ASP A 165 21.85 -2.81 -14.01
CA ASP A 165 21.52 -3.84 -14.99
C ASP A 165 20.66 -4.96 -14.37
N ALA A 166 21.04 -5.45 -13.19
CA ALA A 166 20.24 -6.44 -12.46
C ALA A 166 18.87 -5.89 -12.06
N GLY A 167 18.82 -4.64 -11.61
CA GLY A 167 17.58 -3.94 -11.25
C GLY A 167 16.65 -3.78 -12.45
N ALA A 168 17.18 -3.37 -13.60
CA ALA A 168 16.42 -3.22 -14.84
C ALA A 168 15.85 -4.55 -15.34
N GLU A 169 16.63 -5.62 -15.29
CA GLU A 169 16.21 -6.96 -15.71
C GLU A 169 15.10 -7.52 -14.81
N LEU A 170 15.25 -7.40 -13.49
CA LEU A 170 14.23 -7.81 -12.53
C LEU A 170 12.96 -6.95 -12.64
N LEU A 171 13.09 -5.64 -12.77
CA LEU A 171 11.93 -4.74 -12.90
C LEU A 171 11.11 -5.04 -14.15
N TYR A 172 11.80 -5.26 -15.27
CA TYR A 172 11.15 -5.68 -16.51
C TYR A 172 10.39 -7.00 -16.32
N ASP A 173 11.01 -8.02 -15.71
CA ASP A 173 10.35 -9.31 -15.49
C ASP A 173 9.11 -9.21 -14.58
N ILE A 174 9.20 -8.41 -13.51
CA ILE A 174 8.04 -8.07 -12.65
C ILE A 174 6.91 -7.46 -13.50
N SER A 175 7.22 -6.47 -14.33
CA SER A 175 6.23 -5.81 -15.20
C SER A 175 5.55 -6.78 -16.16
N GLN A 176 6.34 -7.62 -16.84
CA GLN A 176 5.81 -8.54 -17.84
C GLN A 176 4.92 -9.63 -17.23
N LYS A 177 5.29 -10.15 -16.05
CA LYS A 177 4.48 -11.12 -15.30
C LYS A 177 3.22 -10.47 -14.73
N TYR A 178 3.33 -9.27 -14.15
CA TYR A 178 2.19 -8.50 -13.65
C TYR A 178 1.10 -8.30 -14.71
N ALA A 179 1.48 -7.94 -15.93
CA ALA A 179 0.54 -7.76 -17.04
C ALA A 179 -0.23 -9.04 -17.40
N GLY A 180 0.31 -10.22 -17.07
CA GLY A 180 -0.36 -11.50 -17.23
C GLY A 180 -1.27 -11.89 -16.07
N TRP A 181 -1.00 -11.43 -14.84
CA TRP A 181 -1.75 -11.84 -13.65
C TRP A 181 -3.24 -11.49 -13.74
N CYS A 182 -4.10 -12.35 -13.21
CA CYS A 182 -5.55 -12.13 -13.14
C CYS A 182 -5.94 -11.37 -11.87
N PHE A 183 -7.18 -10.90 -11.78
CA PHE A 183 -7.72 -10.46 -10.49
C PHE A 183 -7.84 -11.67 -9.54
N VAL A 184 -7.58 -11.45 -8.25
CA VAL A 184 -7.73 -12.45 -7.19
C VAL A 184 -8.59 -11.86 -6.09
N ASN A 185 -9.63 -12.59 -5.66
CA ASN A 185 -10.34 -12.29 -4.42
C ASN A 185 -9.56 -12.84 -3.22
N ASP A 186 -9.40 -12.01 -2.18
CA ASP A 186 -8.56 -12.30 -1.00
C ASP A 186 -9.19 -11.65 0.25
N ASP A 187 -10.18 -12.33 0.80
CA ASP A 187 -11.08 -11.92 1.90
C ASP A 187 -11.20 -13.05 2.92
N VAL A 188 -10.77 -12.79 4.16
CA VAL A 188 -10.86 -13.73 5.29
C VAL A 188 -12.27 -14.28 5.58
N SER A 189 -13.31 -13.62 5.07
CA SER A 189 -14.71 -13.97 5.33
C SER A 189 -15.43 -14.61 4.14
N LYS A 190 -14.75 -14.77 3.00
CA LYS A 190 -15.34 -15.29 1.75
C LYS A 190 -14.39 -16.25 1.04
N PRO A 191 -14.87 -17.04 0.07
CA PRO A 191 -13.98 -17.87 -0.72
C PRO A 191 -12.91 -17.07 -1.47
N ASP A 192 -11.65 -17.39 -1.20
CA ASP A 192 -10.49 -16.83 -1.89
C ASP A 192 -10.22 -17.53 -3.22
N GLY A 193 -9.55 -16.83 -4.15
CA GLY A 193 -9.12 -17.45 -5.40
C GLY A 193 -9.02 -16.51 -6.60
N PRO A 194 -8.50 -17.03 -7.73
CA PRO A 194 -8.45 -16.29 -8.97
C PRO A 194 -9.85 -16.08 -9.55
N VAL A 195 -10.10 -14.87 -10.07
CA VAL A 195 -11.36 -14.50 -10.71
C VAL A 195 -11.03 -13.97 -12.12
N PRO A 196 -10.82 -14.88 -13.09
CA PRO A 196 -10.31 -14.53 -14.42
C PRO A 196 -11.25 -13.61 -15.21
N ASP A 197 -12.55 -13.81 -15.07
CA ASP A 197 -13.60 -13.08 -15.78
C ASP A 197 -14.05 -11.84 -14.99
N ALA A 198 -13.26 -11.38 -14.02
CA ALA A 198 -13.57 -10.18 -13.25
C ALA A 198 -13.47 -8.95 -14.16
N GLU A 199 -14.55 -8.18 -14.19
CA GLU A 199 -14.66 -6.93 -14.94
C GLU A 199 -14.90 -5.77 -13.98
N PRO A 200 -14.51 -4.54 -14.35
CA PRO A 200 -14.87 -3.34 -13.61
C PRO A 200 -16.39 -3.17 -13.42
N PRO A 201 -16.87 -2.71 -12.25
CA PRO A 201 -16.08 -2.49 -11.04
C PRO A 201 -15.71 -3.82 -10.37
N TYR A 202 -14.41 -3.98 -10.10
CA TYR A 202 -13.88 -5.14 -9.40
C TYR A 202 -14.41 -5.23 -7.95
N MET A 203 -14.27 -6.40 -7.34
CA MET A 203 -14.68 -6.63 -5.95
C MET A 203 -13.84 -5.80 -4.97
N TYR A 204 -14.46 -5.41 -3.85
CA TYR A 204 -13.82 -4.58 -2.83
C TYR A 204 -12.61 -5.27 -2.17
N TRP A 205 -12.68 -6.59 -1.99
CA TRP A 205 -11.57 -7.39 -1.51
C TRP A 205 -10.89 -8.06 -2.70
N GLY A 206 -9.57 -8.10 -2.68
CA GLY A 206 -8.78 -8.55 -3.81
C GLY A 206 -8.06 -7.45 -4.60
N GLY A 207 -7.38 -7.90 -5.64
CA GLY A 207 -6.48 -7.09 -6.45
C GLY A 207 -5.70 -7.91 -7.47
N ILE A 208 -4.88 -7.25 -8.29
CA ILE A 208 -3.94 -7.92 -9.19
C ILE A 208 -2.61 -8.05 -8.46
N TRP A 209 -2.12 -6.95 -7.89
CA TRP A 209 -0.90 -6.88 -7.10
C TRP A 209 -1.16 -7.20 -5.63
N SER A 210 -2.18 -6.62 -5.02
CA SER A 210 -2.40 -6.69 -3.58
C SER A 210 -3.60 -7.59 -3.25
N ARG A 211 -3.71 -7.95 -1.97
CA ARG A 211 -4.93 -8.57 -1.41
C ARG A 211 -6.09 -7.58 -1.29
N TRP A 212 -5.78 -6.30 -1.47
CA TRP A 212 -6.72 -5.20 -1.28
C TRP A 212 -6.35 -4.07 -2.22
N PHE A 213 -7.32 -3.67 -3.05
CA PHE A 213 -7.13 -2.70 -4.14
C PHE A 213 -6.46 -1.39 -3.69
N TYR A 214 -6.63 -0.94 -2.44
CA TYR A 214 -5.93 0.27 -1.94
C TYR A 214 -4.41 0.23 -2.13
N ALA A 215 -3.81 -0.96 -2.22
CA ALA A 215 -2.36 -1.14 -2.38
C ALA A 215 -1.98 -1.79 -3.74
N ASP A 216 -2.84 -1.68 -4.76
CA ASP A 216 -2.59 -2.30 -6.08
C ASP A 216 -1.65 -1.49 -7.00
N ALA A 217 -1.25 -0.28 -6.59
CA ALA A 217 -0.16 0.47 -7.22
C ALA A 217 1.08 0.44 -6.32
N PRO A 218 1.98 -0.56 -6.49
CA PRO A 218 3.14 -0.75 -5.62
C PRO A 218 4.20 0.34 -5.77
N MET A 219 4.24 1.28 -4.83
CA MET A 219 5.26 2.33 -4.80
C MET A 219 6.71 1.82 -4.79
N THR A 220 6.99 0.62 -4.25
CA THR A 220 8.35 0.04 -4.27
C THR A 220 8.86 -0.16 -5.70
N VAL A 221 7.97 -0.53 -6.62
CA VAL A 221 8.28 -0.72 -8.04
C VAL A 221 8.46 0.62 -8.72
N ALA A 222 7.58 1.59 -8.44
CA ALA A 222 7.70 2.94 -9.00
C ALA A 222 9.00 3.63 -8.58
N TYR A 223 9.39 3.56 -7.30
CA TYR A 223 10.66 4.11 -6.83
C TYR A 223 11.88 3.40 -7.44
N ALA A 224 11.80 2.09 -7.70
CA ALA A 224 12.88 1.39 -8.38
C ALA A 224 13.04 1.87 -9.82
N TYR A 225 11.92 2.04 -10.55
CA TYR A 225 11.92 2.63 -11.89
C TYR A 225 12.56 4.02 -11.91
N ASP A 226 12.09 4.90 -11.02
CA ASP A 226 12.53 6.29 -10.91
C ASP A 226 14.05 6.41 -10.66
N ARG A 227 14.61 5.55 -9.82
CA ARG A 227 16.05 5.55 -9.48
C ARG A 227 16.93 4.93 -10.56
N LEU A 228 16.38 4.00 -11.35
CA LEU A 228 17.08 3.33 -12.44
C LEU A 228 16.98 4.08 -13.76
N TYR A 229 16.07 5.05 -13.88
CA TYR A 229 15.72 5.71 -15.13
C TYR A 229 16.94 6.21 -15.93
N ASP A 230 17.80 7.01 -15.30
CA ASP A 230 18.97 7.62 -15.95
C ASP A 230 20.25 6.75 -15.90
N SER A 231 20.15 5.48 -15.52
CA SER A 231 21.31 4.59 -15.37
C SER A 231 21.87 4.02 -16.68
N GLY A 232 21.14 4.18 -17.79
CA GLY A 232 21.44 3.52 -19.07
C GLY A 232 21.09 2.02 -19.10
N ALA A 233 20.62 1.44 -18.00
CA ALA A 233 20.38 -0.01 -17.88
C ALA A 233 19.17 -0.47 -18.70
N PHE A 234 18.13 0.36 -18.79
CA PHE A 234 16.95 0.01 -19.60
C PHE A 234 17.26 0.00 -21.08
N GLU A 235 18.09 0.92 -21.57
CA GLU A 235 18.54 0.99 -22.95
C GLU A 235 19.43 -0.21 -23.30
N ARG A 236 20.38 -0.55 -22.42
CA ARG A 236 21.20 -1.77 -22.59
C ARG A 236 20.34 -3.02 -22.62
N LEU A 237 19.35 -3.14 -21.73
CA LEU A 237 18.41 -4.26 -21.72
C LEU A 237 17.54 -4.29 -23.00
N GLY A 238 17.08 -3.12 -23.44
CA GLY A 238 16.28 -2.96 -24.65
C GLY A 238 17.03 -3.38 -25.91
N GLN A 239 18.32 -3.04 -26.02
CA GLN A 239 19.19 -3.51 -27.10
C GLN A 239 19.32 -5.04 -27.10
N ARG A 240 19.47 -5.68 -25.92
CA ARG A 240 19.53 -7.14 -25.79
C ARG A 240 18.20 -7.83 -26.16
N LYS A 241 17.06 -7.22 -25.81
CA LYS A 241 15.72 -7.81 -26.03
C LYS A 241 15.08 -7.41 -27.37
N GLY A 242 15.60 -6.40 -28.06
CA GLY A 242 15.03 -5.88 -29.30
C GLY A 242 13.71 -5.14 -29.10
N LEU A 243 13.51 -4.48 -27.96
CA LEU A 243 12.29 -3.73 -27.63
C LEU A 243 12.59 -2.53 -26.73
N ASP A 244 11.66 -1.59 -26.64
CA ASP A 244 11.71 -0.48 -25.69
C ASP A 244 11.26 -0.96 -24.29
N VAL A 245 12.24 -1.13 -23.40
CA VAL A 245 12.02 -1.66 -22.05
C VAL A 245 11.28 -0.65 -21.17
N GLN A 246 11.59 0.64 -21.29
CA GLN A 246 10.93 1.68 -20.50
C GLN A 246 9.46 1.77 -20.88
N ALA A 247 9.17 1.84 -22.17
CA ALA A 247 7.79 1.85 -22.65
C ALA A 247 7.02 0.60 -22.22
N ALA A 248 7.67 -0.57 -22.24
CA ALA A 248 7.05 -1.79 -21.74
C ALA A 248 6.75 -1.71 -20.24
N ILE A 249 7.69 -1.27 -19.40
CA ILE A 249 7.48 -1.14 -17.95
C ILE A 249 6.36 -0.15 -17.62
N GLU A 250 6.38 1.04 -18.26
CA GLU A 250 5.38 2.08 -18.03
C GLU A 250 3.99 1.60 -18.42
N ASN A 251 3.82 1.00 -19.61
CA ASN A 251 2.50 0.58 -20.10
C ASN A 251 2.00 -0.69 -19.39
N ASP A 252 2.83 -1.72 -19.32
CA ASP A 252 2.39 -3.05 -18.86
C ASP A 252 2.20 -3.11 -17.34
N MET A 253 2.76 -2.15 -16.60
CA MET A 253 2.66 -2.13 -15.15
C MET A 253 2.30 -0.78 -14.54
N LEU A 254 3.07 0.28 -14.81
CA LEU A 254 2.93 1.51 -14.00
C LEU A 254 1.61 2.23 -14.29
N HIS A 255 1.31 2.54 -15.55
CA HIS A 255 0.01 3.06 -15.96
C HIS A 255 -1.10 2.05 -15.71
N ALA A 256 -0.89 0.76 -16.03
CA ALA A 256 -1.88 -0.28 -15.81
C ALA A 256 -2.32 -0.42 -14.33
N SER A 257 -1.42 -0.14 -13.38
CA SER A 257 -1.75 -0.11 -11.94
C SER A 257 -2.67 1.07 -11.59
N ILE A 258 -2.38 2.27 -12.12
CA ILE A 258 -3.22 3.45 -11.89
C ILE A 258 -4.59 3.30 -12.56
N GLU A 259 -4.64 2.78 -13.80
CA GLU A 259 -5.89 2.51 -14.48
C GLU A 259 -6.75 1.49 -13.73
N PHE A 260 -6.14 0.44 -13.16
CA PHE A 260 -6.84 -0.48 -12.27
C PHE A 260 -7.45 0.23 -11.06
N LEU A 261 -6.68 1.08 -10.36
CA LEU A 261 -7.20 1.83 -9.22
C LEU A 261 -8.35 2.77 -9.61
N ARG A 262 -8.30 3.37 -10.81
CA ARG A 262 -9.34 4.27 -11.33
C ARG A 262 -10.64 3.57 -11.72
N THR A 263 -10.67 2.24 -11.80
CA THR A 263 -11.92 1.49 -11.98
C THR A 263 -12.85 1.55 -10.76
N TYR A 264 -12.31 1.88 -9.59
CA TYR A 264 -13.09 1.98 -8.36
C TYR A 264 -13.62 3.40 -8.18
N LYS A 265 -14.88 3.50 -7.74
CA LYS A 265 -15.38 4.76 -7.20
C LYS A 265 -14.57 5.16 -5.95
N GLU A 266 -14.48 6.45 -5.69
CA GLU A 266 -13.87 6.91 -4.44
C GLU A 266 -14.81 6.62 -3.26
N TYR A 267 -14.30 5.87 -2.27
CA TYR A 267 -15.03 5.52 -1.04
C TYR A 267 -14.79 6.51 0.09
N TYR A 268 -13.69 7.28 0.03
CA TYR A 268 -13.23 8.14 1.11
C TYR A 268 -13.10 7.40 2.45
N SER A 269 -12.50 6.20 2.44
CA SER A 269 -12.27 5.43 3.66
C SER A 269 -10.97 5.84 4.37
N ASN A 270 -10.76 5.32 5.57
CA ASN A 270 -9.50 5.39 6.31
C ASN A 270 -8.27 4.88 5.51
N MET A 271 -8.49 3.99 4.53
CA MET A 271 -7.43 3.42 3.68
C MET A 271 -7.30 4.10 2.32
N SER A 272 -8.26 4.94 1.91
CA SER A 272 -8.20 5.68 0.65
C SER A 272 -6.92 6.51 0.45
N PRO A 273 -6.29 7.11 1.48
CA PRO A 273 -5.03 7.84 1.32
C PRO A 273 -3.89 7.04 0.66
N HIS A 274 -3.88 5.71 0.73
CA HIS A 274 -2.91 4.90 0.00
C HIS A 274 -2.99 5.11 -1.52
N ILE A 275 -4.20 5.21 -2.07
CA ILE A 275 -4.42 5.47 -3.49
C ILE A 275 -3.93 6.87 -3.84
N TYR A 276 -4.17 7.85 -2.97
CA TYR A 276 -3.79 9.25 -3.22
C TYR A 276 -2.26 9.40 -3.23
N GLU A 277 -1.59 8.72 -2.30
CA GLU A 277 -0.13 8.64 -2.25
C GLU A 277 0.43 8.03 -3.55
N SER A 278 -0.12 6.88 -3.99
CA SER A 278 0.31 6.23 -5.22
C SER A 278 0.04 7.10 -6.46
N LEU A 279 -1.13 7.74 -6.58
CA LEU A 279 -1.46 8.64 -7.69
C LEU A 279 -0.42 9.77 -7.83
N ILE A 280 -0.05 10.40 -6.71
CA ILE A 280 0.93 11.49 -6.71
C ILE A 280 2.33 10.97 -7.05
N VAL A 281 2.77 9.87 -6.43
CA VAL A 281 4.10 9.29 -6.69
C VAL A 281 4.23 8.87 -8.15
N TYR A 282 3.26 8.12 -8.68
CA TYR A 282 3.28 7.68 -10.07
C TYR A 282 3.15 8.87 -11.03
N GLY A 283 2.29 9.84 -10.72
CA GLY A 283 2.14 11.06 -11.52
C GLY A 283 3.43 11.85 -11.64
N ARG A 284 4.17 11.99 -10.54
CA ARG A 284 5.48 12.66 -10.53
C ARG A 284 6.53 11.90 -11.33
N ILE A 285 6.58 10.57 -11.21
CA ILE A 285 7.58 9.73 -11.89
C ILE A 285 7.29 9.61 -13.39
N LEU A 286 6.02 9.47 -13.78
CA LEU A 286 5.63 9.29 -15.19
C LEU A 286 5.41 10.62 -15.92
N ASN A 287 5.61 11.75 -15.22
CA ASN A 287 5.24 13.08 -15.70
C ASN A 287 3.77 13.14 -16.18
N GLU A 288 2.88 12.57 -15.37
CA GLU A 288 1.43 12.58 -15.54
C GLU A 288 0.79 13.53 -14.53
N PRO A 289 0.70 14.84 -14.84
CA PRO A 289 0.12 15.82 -13.93
C PRO A 289 -1.34 15.51 -13.54
N ASP A 290 -2.12 14.88 -14.43
CA ASP A 290 -3.50 14.47 -14.12
C ASP A 290 -3.56 13.52 -12.91
N TYR A 291 -2.58 12.62 -12.75
CA TYR A 291 -2.55 11.70 -11.62
C TYR A 291 -2.27 12.46 -10.32
N VAL A 292 -1.37 13.45 -10.36
CA VAL A 292 -1.05 14.29 -9.21
C VAL A 292 -2.27 15.11 -8.77
N HIS A 293 -2.96 15.75 -9.71
CA HIS A 293 -4.19 16.50 -9.42
C HIS A 293 -5.31 15.60 -8.89
N ASP A 294 -5.50 14.41 -9.45
CA ASP A 294 -6.47 13.43 -8.95
C ASP A 294 -6.19 13.04 -7.49
N GLY A 295 -4.93 12.70 -7.16
CA GLY A 295 -4.53 12.38 -5.79
C GLY A 295 -4.71 13.54 -4.80
N VAL A 296 -4.30 14.75 -5.19
CA VAL A 296 -4.43 15.96 -4.34
C VAL A 296 -5.90 16.32 -4.13
N GLN A 297 -6.72 16.29 -5.18
CA GLN A 297 -8.14 16.62 -5.09
C GLN A 297 -8.88 15.63 -4.18
N ARG A 298 -8.62 14.32 -4.31
CA ARG A 298 -9.23 13.31 -3.43
C ARG A 298 -8.81 13.48 -1.97
N ALA A 299 -7.55 13.87 -1.70
CA ALA A 299 -7.10 14.17 -0.35
C ALA A 299 -7.83 15.40 0.25
N VAL A 300 -8.04 16.45 -0.55
CA VAL A 300 -8.86 17.62 -0.15
C VAL A 300 -10.30 17.20 0.13
N ASP A 301 -10.88 16.37 -0.72
CA ASP A 301 -12.26 15.92 -0.58
C ASP A 301 -12.44 14.95 0.60
N LEU A 302 -11.46 14.09 0.90
CA LEU A 302 -11.47 13.27 2.11
C LEU A 302 -11.54 14.15 3.38
N LEU A 303 -10.67 15.16 3.46
CA LEU A 303 -10.67 16.12 4.56
C LEU A 303 -12.00 16.90 4.68
N ARG A 304 -12.59 17.26 3.54
CA ARG A 304 -13.85 18.00 3.50
C ARG A 304 -15.06 17.14 3.88
N ASN A 305 -15.07 15.88 3.46
CA ASN A 305 -16.28 15.05 3.49
C ASN A 305 -16.32 14.07 4.67
N GLN A 306 -15.18 13.67 5.23
CA GLN A 306 -15.09 12.57 6.21
C GLN A 306 -14.44 12.96 7.54
N PHE A 307 -14.19 14.24 7.76
CA PHE A 307 -13.78 14.75 9.06
C PHE A 307 -14.91 15.58 9.64
N PHE A 308 -15.17 15.38 10.93
CA PHE A 308 -16.00 16.29 11.69
C PHE A 308 -15.37 17.68 11.70
N PHE A 309 -16.21 18.72 11.85
CA PHE A 309 -15.72 20.10 11.85
C PHE A 309 -14.74 20.39 12.99
N ASP A 310 -14.71 19.57 14.05
CA ASP A 310 -13.75 19.64 15.16
C ASP A 310 -12.38 19.01 14.83
N GLY A 311 -12.24 18.41 13.64
CA GLY A 311 -11.01 17.83 13.12
C GLY A 311 -10.90 16.33 13.30
N ILE A 312 -11.88 15.66 13.92
CA ILE A 312 -11.83 14.23 14.17
C ILE A 312 -12.33 13.45 12.94
N TRP A 313 -11.57 12.43 12.51
CA TRP A 313 -12.01 11.40 11.56
C TRP A 313 -13.40 10.85 11.91
N MET A 314 -14.28 10.72 10.90
CA MET A 314 -15.72 10.48 11.11
C MET A 314 -16.08 9.19 11.85
N GLU A 315 -15.22 8.16 11.81
CA GLU A 315 -15.46 6.93 12.56
C GLU A 315 -15.38 7.14 14.09
N GLY A 316 -14.89 8.31 14.54
CA GLY A 316 -14.86 8.65 15.97
C GLY A 316 -13.89 7.82 16.81
N THR A 317 -13.15 6.90 16.19
CA THR A 317 -12.07 6.13 16.83
C THR A 317 -10.74 6.87 16.71
N ILE A 318 -10.00 6.88 17.82
CA ILE A 318 -8.65 7.44 17.87
C ILE A 318 -7.64 6.63 17.05
N SER A 319 -7.73 5.29 17.04
CA SER A 319 -6.77 4.46 16.31
C SER A 319 -6.92 4.62 14.81
N TYR A 320 -8.15 4.68 14.31
CA TYR A 320 -8.39 4.92 12.89
C TYR A 320 -8.21 6.38 12.51
N HIS A 321 -8.46 7.34 13.42
CA HIS A 321 -8.02 8.72 13.22
C HIS A 321 -6.50 8.80 12.98
N GLN A 322 -5.70 8.19 13.85
CA GLN A 322 -4.24 8.17 13.73
C GLN A 322 -3.77 7.46 12.45
N GLN A 323 -4.44 6.38 12.06
CA GLN A 323 -4.18 5.71 10.79
C GLN A 323 -4.43 6.64 9.60
N THR A 324 -5.64 7.21 9.50
CA THR A 324 -6.03 8.08 8.38
C THR A 324 -5.15 9.32 8.30
N THR A 325 -4.91 10.01 9.41
CA THR A 325 -4.04 11.21 9.44
C THR A 325 -2.58 10.87 9.18
N GLY A 326 -2.10 9.74 9.67
CA GLY A 326 -0.74 9.25 9.38
C GLY A 326 -0.53 8.93 7.90
N LEU A 327 -1.53 8.35 7.23
CA LEU A 327 -1.48 8.12 5.78
C LEU A 327 -1.62 9.43 5.00
N LEU A 328 -2.55 10.32 5.38
CA LEU A 328 -2.66 11.66 4.80
C LEU A 328 -1.34 12.42 4.90
N GLN A 329 -0.63 12.34 6.02
CA GLN A 329 0.68 12.98 6.17
C GLN A 329 1.68 12.50 5.10
N ARG A 330 1.62 11.23 4.68
CA ARG A 330 2.44 10.72 3.57
C ARG A 330 2.05 11.36 2.25
N VAL A 331 0.74 11.44 1.96
CA VAL A 331 0.19 12.15 0.78
C VAL A 331 0.71 13.59 0.72
N LEU A 332 0.61 14.33 1.83
CA LEU A 332 1.09 15.72 1.92
C LEU A 332 2.60 15.81 1.63
N ASN A 333 3.38 14.84 2.13
CA ASN A 333 4.83 14.82 1.94
C ASN A 333 5.21 14.55 0.47
N VAL A 334 4.57 13.60 -0.20
CA VAL A 334 4.86 13.29 -1.61
C VAL A 334 4.32 14.34 -2.58
N ALA A 335 3.28 15.08 -2.20
CA ALA A 335 2.76 16.22 -2.96
C ALA A 335 3.66 17.45 -2.89
N LYS A 336 4.43 17.60 -1.81
CA LYS A 336 5.16 18.82 -1.51
C LYS A 336 6.17 19.19 -2.61
N GLY A 337 6.21 20.48 -2.96
CA GLY A 337 7.11 21.06 -3.96
C GLY A 337 6.78 20.68 -5.40
N TYR A 338 5.65 20.02 -5.65
CA TYR A 338 5.22 19.71 -7.02
C TYR A 338 4.83 20.98 -7.78
N SER A 339 5.24 21.05 -9.05
CA SER A 339 4.84 22.09 -10.01
C SER A 339 4.45 21.41 -11.32
N ASP A 340 3.34 21.83 -11.92
CA ASP A 340 2.91 21.30 -13.20
C ASP A 340 3.89 21.66 -14.34
N PRO A 341 4.02 20.82 -15.38
CA PRO A 341 4.76 21.17 -16.59
C PRO A 341 4.26 22.48 -17.21
N ALA A 342 5.14 23.18 -17.93
CA ALA A 342 4.79 24.44 -18.57
C ALA A 342 3.61 24.27 -19.54
N GLY A 343 2.61 25.16 -19.42
CA GLY A 343 1.41 25.14 -20.26
C GLY A 343 0.34 24.12 -19.85
N TYR A 344 0.60 23.30 -18.84
CA TYR A 344 -0.43 22.42 -18.28
C TYR A 344 -1.42 23.22 -17.41
N ALA A 345 -2.71 22.91 -17.60
CA ALA A 345 -3.82 23.29 -16.75
C ALA A 345 -4.72 22.07 -16.60
N TRP A 346 -5.16 21.77 -15.38
CA TRP A 346 -5.93 20.56 -15.11
C TRP A 346 -7.31 20.63 -15.80
N PRO A 347 -7.69 19.68 -16.68
CA PRO A 347 -8.91 19.79 -17.48
C PRO A 347 -10.21 20.00 -16.70
N GLN A 348 -10.26 19.52 -15.46
CA GLN A 348 -11.46 19.46 -14.63
C GLN A 348 -11.80 20.83 -14.01
N SER A 349 -10.80 21.66 -13.72
CA SER A 349 -11.00 22.95 -13.03
C SER A 349 -10.17 24.11 -13.57
N GLY A 350 -9.24 23.84 -14.50
CA GLY A 350 -8.21 24.78 -14.92
C GLY A 350 -7.13 25.05 -13.87
N GLN A 351 -7.16 24.34 -12.73
CA GLN A 351 -6.17 24.50 -11.67
C GLN A 351 -4.77 24.13 -12.15
N ARG A 352 -3.80 24.85 -11.61
CA ARG A 352 -2.37 24.60 -11.77
C ARG A 352 -1.72 24.57 -10.40
N PHE A 353 -0.74 23.71 -10.23
CA PHE A 353 0.16 23.70 -9.08
C PHE A 353 1.49 24.33 -9.44
N ASP A 354 1.96 25.24 -8.58
CA ASP A 354 3.30 25.82 -8.61
C ASP A 354 3.82 25.82 -7.16
N ASP A 355 4.87 25.02 -6.88
CA ASP A 355 5.41 24.78 -5.53
C ASP A 355 4.32 24.44 -4.49
N LEU A 356 3.61 23.33 -4.75
CA LEU A 356 2.50 22.88 -3.91
C LEU A 356 2.94 22.59 -2.47
N ASP A 357 2.26 23.17 -1.48
CA ASP A 357 2.41 22.79 -0.07
C ASP A 357 1.03 22.76 0.59
N MET A 358 0.44 21.57 0.66
CA MET A 358 -0.89 21.38 1.22
C MET A 358 -0.97 21.73 2.72
N GLN A 359 0.12 21.66 3.49
CA GLN A 359 0.10 22.08 4.91
C GLN A 359 0.05 23.60 5.04
N ARG A 360 0.73 24.31 4.13
CA ARG A 360 0.65 25.77 3.99
C ARG A 360 -0.74 26.19 3.48
N ASP A 361 -1.26 25.48 2.49
CA ASP A 361 -2.38 25.94 1.68
C ASP A 361 -3.75 25.48 2.22
N LEU A 362 -3.79 24.47 3.12
CA LEU A 362 -5.02 23.93 3.72
C LEU A 362 -4.98 24.01 5.25
N PRO A 363 -5.46 25.12 5.87
CA PRO A 363 -5.40 25.30 7.32
C PRO A 363 -6.08 24.19 8.15
N PHE A 364 -7.06 23.49 7.57
CA PHE A 364 -7.78 22.41 8.25
C PHE A 364 -6.89 21.18 8.52
N VAL A 365 -5.82 20.97 7.76
CA VAL A 365 -4.89 19.84 7.94
C VAL A 365 -4.27 19.85 9.34
N GLY A 366 -3.79 21.01 9.79
CA GLY A 366 -3.23 21.14 11.15
C GLY A 366 -4.25 20.82 12.23
N LYS A 367 -5.50 21.27 12.04
CA LYS A 367 -6.60 20.94 12.95
C LYS A 367 -6.88 19.45 13.00
N ALA A 368 -6.93 18.79 11.83
CA ALA A 368 -7.17 17.35 11.75
C ALA A 368 -6.11 16.58 12.54
N ILE A 369 -4.82 16.86 12.29
CA ILE A 369 -3.68 16.21 12.96
C ILE A 369 -3.69 16.42 14.48
N ASP A 370 -4.03 17.62 14.96
CA ASP A 370 -3.90 17.96 16.38
C ASP A 370 -5.14 17.63 17.23
N SER A 371 -6.33 17.54 16.61
CA SER A 371 -7.59 17.33 17.32
C SER A 371 -7.61 16.07 18.20
N VAL A 372 -6.92 15.01 17.77
CA VAL A 372 -6.85 13.72 18.45
C VAL A 372 -6.20 13.79 19.84
N ARG A 373 -5.38 14.81 20.11
CA ARG A 373 -4.71 15.00 21.42
C ARG A 373 -5.72 15.17 22.57
N ALA A 374 -6.94 15.63 22.26
CA ALA A 374 -8.03 15.73 23.25
C ALA A 374 -8.45 14.35 23.81
N LEU A 375 -8.18 13.26 23.09
CA LEU A 375 -8.49 11.88 23.43
C LEU A 375 -7.27 11.13 23.99
N THR A 376 -6.40 11.84 24.71
CA THR A 376 -5.19 11.27 25.31
C THR A 376 -5.15 11.58 26.81
N PHE A 377 -4.90 10.55 27.62
CA PHE A 377 -4.74 10.66 29.06
C PHE A 377 -3.45 11.38 29.45
N PRO A 378 -3.34 11.92 30.68
CA PRO A 378 -2.13 12.60 31.18
C PRO A 378 -0.86 11.74 31.16
N ASN A 379 -0.99 10.40 31.15
CA ASN A 379 0.15 9.48 31.04
C ASN A 379 0.54 9.15 29.59
N GLY A 380 -0.13 9.73 28.58
CA GLY A 380 0.13 9.53 27.16
C GLY A 380 -0.60 8.35 26.51
N ARG A 381 -1.34 7.53 27.26
CA ARG A 381 -2.22 6.50 26.68
C ARG A 381 -3.43 7.12 26.02
N ILE A 382 -3.92 6.49 24.96
CA ILE A 382 -5.12 6.94 24.27
C ILE A 382 -6.39 6.55 25.03
N VAL A 383 -7.46 7.32 24.83
CA VAL A 383 -8.81 6.96 25.29
C VAL A 383 -9.39 5.95 24.30
N ALA A 384 -9.58 4.70 24.73
CA ALA A 384 -9.91 3.57 23.86
C ALA A 384 -11.40 3.47 23.49
N VAL A 385 -11.99 4.58 23.02
CA VAL A 385 -13.38 4.60 22.52
C VAL A 385 -13.45 4.00 21.11
N HIS A 386 -14.52 3.25 20.85
CA HIS A 386 -14.73 2.52 19.59
C HIS A 386 -13.59 1.52 19.32
N ASP A 387 -13.38 1.08 18.07
CA ASP A 387 -12.23 0.22 17.75
C ASP A 387 -10.93 1.01 17.92
N ALA A 388 -10.37 0.95 19.12
CA ALA A 388 -9.14 1.59 19.50
C ALA A 388 -8.24 0.64 20.30
N TRP A 389 -6.98 0.57 19.93
CA TRP A 389 -5.98 -0.26 20.60
C TRP A 389 -5.59 0.39 21.92
N ALA A 390 -6.15 -0.07 23.05
CA ALA A 390 -5.94 0.56 24.35
C ALA A 390 -4.45 0.69 24.78
N THR A 391 -3.56 -0.10 24.20
CA THR A 391 -2.11 -0.06 24.44
C THR A 391 -1.38 1.05 23.66
N SER A 392 -2.05 1.71 22.72
CA SER A 392 -1.48 2.81 21.94
C SER A 392 -1.24 4.06 22.79
N SER A 393 -0.36 4.91 22.27
CA SER A 393 -0.02 6.19 22.88
C SER A 393 -0.09 7.32 21.87
N SER A 394 -0.22 8.54 22.37
CA SER A 394 -0.25 9.76 21.58
C SER A 394 0.32 10.92 22.37
N LYS A 395 0.56 12.05 21.69
CA LYS A 395 0.90 13.30 22.37
C LYS A 395 -0.32 13.81 23.14
N THR A 396 -0.07 14.27 24.36
CA THR A 396 -1.10 14.92 25.19
C THR A 396 -1.37 16.35 24.73
N THR A 397 -2.50 16.92 25.18
CA THR A 397 -2.68 18.37 25.14
C THR A 397 -1.66 19.07 26.05
N GLU A 398 -1.32 20.31 25.74
CA GLU A 398 -0.39 21.11 26.57
C GLU A 398 -0.92 21.36 27.97
N THR A 399 -2.25 21.51 28.09
CA THR A 399 -2.96 21.70 29.36
C THR A 399 -4.04 20.65 29.52
N ASN A 400 -4.28 20.18 30.74
CA ASN A 400 -5.36 19.27 31.05
C ASN A 400 -6.66 20.04 31.35
N SER A 401 -7.27 20.59 30.29
CA SER A 401 -8.47 21.42 30.36
C SER A 401 -9.74 20.69 29.89
N PRO A 402 -10.94 21.14 30.32
CA PRO A 402 -12.18 20.64 29.74
C PRO A 402 -12.25 20.91 28.24
N VAL A 403 -12.74 19.93 27.47
CA VAL A 403 -12.87 20.01 26.00
C VAL A 403 -14.21 19.40 25.58
N LEU A 404 -14.85 20.02 24.58
CA LEU A 404 -16.01 19.46 23.89
C LEU A 404 -15.68 19.30 22.41
N LEU A 405 -15.63 18.06 21.94
CA LEU A 405 -15.58 17.67 20.53
C LEU A 405 -17.02 17.43 20.08
N SER A 406 -17.73 18.50 19.72
CA SER A 406 -19.17 18.43 19.44
C SER A 406 -19.52 17.73 18.12
N GLY A 407 -18.58 17.66 17.17
CA GLY A 407 -18.73 16.87 15.95
C GLY A 407 -18.60 15.38 16.24
N MET A 408 -17.51 14.97 16.90
CA MET A 408 -17.30 13.60 17.38
C MET A 408 -18.34 13.17 18.43
N ARG A 409 -18.92 14.13 19.16
CA ARG A 409 -19.80 13.93 20.32
C ARG A 409 -19.06 13.26 21.47
N HIS A 410 -17.98 13.90 21.89
CA HIS A 410 -17.16 13.49 23.01
C HIS A 410 -16.80 14.70 23.88
N ALA A 411 -16.89 14.55 25.20
CA ALA A 411 -16.49 15.59 26.13
C ALA A 411 -15.46 15.06 27.12
N ARG A 412 -14.43 15.87 27.38
CA ARG A 412 -13.44 15.64 28.45
C ARG A 412 -13.69 16.67 29.54
N LEU A 413 -13.94 16.21 30.76
CA LEU A 413 -13.81 17.02 31.97
C LEU A 413 -12.43 16.74 32.56
N ALA A 414 -11.75 17.78 33.07
CA ALA A 414 -10.36 17.65 33.49
C ALA A 414 -10.06 18.47 34.75
N ARG A 415 -9.16 17.96 35.59
CA ARG A 415 -8.66 18.66 36.78
C ARG A 415 -7.24 18.21 37.16
N GLY A 416 -6.36 19.18 37.42
CA GLY A 416 -4.93 18.96 37.73
C GLY A 416 -4.10 18.85 36.46
N GLU A 417 -2.77 18.96 36.56
CA GLU A 417 -1.88 19.10 35.38
C GLU A 417 -0.78 18.02 35.28
N ASP A 418 -0.54 17.24 36.33
CA ASP A 418 0.48 16.19 36.31
C ASP A 418 -0.05 14.85 35.76
N SER A 419 0.82 13.85 35.66
CA SER A 419 0.45 12.51 35.17
C SER A 419 -0.59 11.78 36.04
N THR A 420 -0.90 12.30 37.24
CA THR A 420 -1.92 11.79 38.16
C THR A 420 -3.24 12.55 38.10
N ALA A 421 -3.31 13.59 37.27
CA ALA A 421 -4.49 14.42 37.06
C ALA A 421 -5.72 13.60 36.69
N MET A 422 -6.89 14.17 36.96
CA MET A 422 -8.17 13.53 36.69
C MET A 422 -8.68 13.93 35.32
N GLN A 423 -9.20 12.95 34.58
CA GLN A 423 -10.03 13.17 33.40
C GLN A 423 -11.28 12.28 33.47
N ALA A 424 -12.44 12.83 33.15
CA ALA A 424 -13.65 12.07 32.89
C ALA A 424 -14.06 12.29 31.43
N HIS A 425 -14.17 11.22 30.68
CA HIS A 425 -14.54 11.23 29.27
C HIS A 425 -15.97 10.74 29.13
N LEU A 426 -16.80 11.57 28.50
CA LEU A 426 -18.21 11.32 28.26
C LEU A 426 -18.40 11.16 26.76
N HIS A 427 -18.83 9.98 26.33
CA HIS A 427 -18.94 9.65 24.92
C HIS A 427 -20.40 9.42 24.49
N PHE A 428 -20.81 10.05 23.40
CA PHE A 428 -22.19 10.07 22.92
C PHE A 428 -22.28 10.20 21.39
N SER A 429 -21.36 9.54 20.67
CA SER A 429 -21.33 9.50 19.19
C SER A 429 -22.44 8.65 18.59
N GLY A 430 -22.56 8.73 17.26
CA GLY A 430 -23.33 7.80 16.44
C GLY A 430 -22.40 6.83 15.70
N GLY A 431 -22.97 5.84 15.03
CA GLY A 431 -22.19 4.82 14.32
C GLY A 431 -21.83 5.20 12.89
N TYR A 432 -20.53 5.31 12.61
CA TYR A 432 -19.99 5.69 11.29
C TYR A 432 -18.92 4.72 10.76
N GLY A 433 -18.92 3.47 11.25
CA GLY A 433 -17.86 2.48 11.03
C GLY A 433 -17.00 2.31 12.29
N HIS A 434 -16.50 1.11 12.55
CA HIS A 434 -15.63 0.81 13.72
C HIS A 434 -16.21 1.21 15.09
N THR A 435 -17.52 1.44 15.18
CA THR A 435 -18.23 1.92 16.37
C THR A 435 -18.57 0.78 17.31
N HIS A 436 -18.69 1.11 18.60
CA HIS A 436 -19.34 0.25 19.59
C HIS A 436 -20.75 0.77 19.88
N ALA A 437 -21.58 -0.06 20.53
CA ALA A 437 -22.92 0.33 20.99
C ALA A 437 -22.83 0.96 22.40
N ASP A 438 -22.09 2.05 22.53
CA ASP A 438 -21.62 2.61 23.81
C ASP A 438 -22.05 4.08 24.02
N THR A 439 -23.22 4.48 23.51
CA THR A 439 -23.74 5.84 23.75
C THR A 439 -23.97 6.09 25.25
N LEU A 440 -23.51 7.24 25.75
CA LEU A 440 -23.47 7.64 27.18
C LEU A 440 -22.41 6.88 28.00
N ASN A 441 -21.41 6.30 27.33
CA ASN A 441 -20.26 5.69 27.99
C ASN A 441 -19.43 6.72 28.78
N LEU A 442 -18.85 6.25 29.88
CA LEU A 442 -18.05 7.01 30.83
C LEU A 442 -16.71 6.30 31.03
N ILE A 443 -15.62 7.00 30.76
CA ILE A 443 -14.26 6.55 31.06
C ILE A 443 -13.68 7.51 32.10
N LEU A 444 -13.05 6.98 33.14
CA LEU A 444 -12.48 7.77 34.23
C LEU A 444 -11.01 7.46 34.40
N PHE A 445 -10.17 8.48 34.32
CA PHE A 445 -8.74 8.43 34.60
C PHE A 445 -8.41 9.25 35.85
N GLY A 446 -7.53 8.73 36.70
CA GLY A 446 -6.99 9.47 37.82
C GLY A 446 -5.94 8.67 38.57
N ARG A 447 -5.06 9.36 39.30
CA ARG A 447 -3.95 8.71 40.03
C ARG A 447 -3.02 7.90 39.11
N GLY A 448 -2.84 8.33 37.87
CA GLY A 448 -1.91 7.72 36.91
C GLY A 448 -2.45 6.49 36.19
N ARG A 449 -3.73 6.15 36.36
CA ARG A 449 -4.36 4.97 35.75
C ARG A 449 -5.82 5.22 35.41
N GLU A 450 -6.34 4.38 34.53
CA GLU A 450 -7.78 4.27 34.30
C GLU A 450 -8.42 3.63 35.55
N LEU A 451 -9.48 4.26 36.05
CA LEU A 451 -10.31 3.81 37.18
C LEU A 451 -11.61 3.18 36.68
N LEU A 452 -12.08 3.62 35.50
CA LEU A 452 -13.16 3.02 34.73
C LEU A 452 -12.71 3.07 33.27
N SER A 453 -12.53 1.92 32.63
CA SER A 453 -11.93 1.79 31.29
C SER A 453 -12.99 1.40 30.27
N ASP A 454 -12.73 1.73 29.01
CA ASP A 454 -13.34 1.05 27.88
C ASP A 454 -12.57 -0.24 27.58
N ILE A 455 -13.24 -1.24 27.00
CA ILE A 455 -12.57 -2.45 26.52
C ILE A 455 -11.76 -2.19 25.24
N GLY A 456 -12.17 -1.18 24.45
CA GLY A 456 -11.56 -0.85 23.17
C GLY A 456 -11.65 -2.02 22.18
N TYR A 457 -10.66 -2.13 21.30
CA TYR A 457 -10.63 -3.18 20.28
C TYR A 457 -9.98 -4.46 20.81
N THR A 458 -10.68 -5.59 20.68
CA THR A 458 -10.22 -6.92 21.10
C THR A 458 -10.16 -7.85 19.89
N HIS A 459 -9.00 -7.93 19.24
CA HIS A 459 -8.81 -8.79 18.07
C HIS A 459 -7.52 -9.58 18.12
#